data_AF-A0A949I3W9-F1
#
_entry.id   AF-A0A949I3W9-F1
#
_cell.length_a   1.000
_cell.length_b   1.000
_cell.length_c   1.000
_cell.angle_alpha   90.00
_cell.angle_beta   90.00
_cell.angle_gamma   90.00
#
_symmetry.space_group_name_H-M   'P 1'
#
loop_
_entity.id
_entity.type
_entity.pdbx_description
1 polymer ?
#
loop_
_entity_poly.entity_id
_entity_poly.type
_entity_poly.pdbx_seq_one_letter_code
_entity_poly.pdbx_strand_id
1 'polypeptide(L)' 'MFANAPQSEEEENGIRASIARGKPFGNDSWSDNTIKKFGLETTISPRGRPKKDT' A
#
# COMPACT_ATOMS: atom_id res chain seq x y z
N MET A 1 -12.46 -24.47 -10.02
CA MET A 1 -11.45 -23.40 -9.95
C MET A 1 -12.19 -22.10 -10.20
N PHE A 2 -12.44 -21.30 -9.16
CA PHE A 2 -13.25 -20.08 -9.27
C PHE A 2 -12.33 -18.87 -9.21
N ALA A 3 -12.10 -18.21 -10.35
CA ALA A 3 -11.27 -17.01 -10.45
C ALA A 3 -12.03 -15.71 -10.09
N ASN A 4 -13.37 -15.79 -9.92
CA ASN A 4 -14.27 -14.66 -9.66
C ASN A 4 -14.98 -14.78 -8.31
N ALA A 5 -14.29 -15.29 -7.28
CA ALA A 5 -14.84 -15.16 -5.93
C ALA A 5 -14.98 -13.67 -5.58
N PRO A 6 -16.07 -13.28 -4.88
CA PRO A 6 -16.15 -11.93 -4.33
C PRO A 6 -14.95 -11.68 -3.41
N GLN A 7 -14.33 -10.52 -3.56
CA GLN A 7 -13.25 -10.09 -2.67
C GLN A 7 -13.79 -9.91 -1.25
N SER A 8 -12.95 -10.22 -0.27
CA SER A 8 -13.29 -9.98 1.13
C SER A 8 -13.24 -8.49 1.45
N GLU A 9 -13.98 -8.03 2.45
CA GLU A 9 -13.94 -6.62 2.90
C GLU A 9 -12.51 -6.15 3.24
N GLU A 10 -11.69 -7.04 3.80
CA GLU A 10 -10.29 -6.78 4.13
C GLU A 10 -9.45 -6.47 2.88
N GLU A 11 -9.64 -7.25 1.81
CA GLU A 11 -8.96 -7.06 0.53
C GLU A 11 -9.43 -5.75 -0.13
N GLU A 12 -10.73 -5.49 -0.12
CA GLU A 12 -11.30 -4.27 -0.68
C GLU A 12 -10.79 -3.03 0.07
N ASN A 13 -10.71 -3.09 1.40
CA ASN A 13 -10.13 -2.02 2.21
C ASN A 13 -8.64 -1.84 1.94
N GLY A 14 -7.90 -2.93 1.75
CA GLY A 14 -6.50 -2.91 1.35
C GLY A 14 -6.28 -2.23 -0.02
N ILE A 15 -7.15 -2.52 -0.98
CA ILE A 15 -7.14 -1.89 -2.31
C ILE A 15 -7.46 -0.40 -2.18
N ARG A 16 -8.53 -0.02 -1.47
CA ARG A 16 -8.90 1.38 -1.23
C ARG A 16 -7.77 2.17 -0.57
N ALA A 17 -7.13 1.60 0.45
CA ALA A 17 -5.99 2.23 1.13
C ALA A 17 -4.79 2.40 0.19
N SER A 18 -4.54 1.41 -0.67
CA SER A 18 -3.46 1.46 -1.66
C SER A 18 -3.70 2.55 -2.70
N ILE A 19 -4.94 2.69 -3.19
CA ILE A 19 -5.36 3.77 -4.08
C ILE A 19 -5.20 5.14 -3.39
N ALA A 20 -5.72 5.29 -2.16
CA ALA A 20 -5.67 6.56 -1.43
C ALA A 20 -4.23 7.02 -1.11
N ARG A 21 -3.32 6.07 -0.88
CA ARG A 21 -1.89 6.35 -0.62
C ARG A 21 -1.05 6.43 -1.89
N GLY A 22 -1.53 5.90 -3.01
CA GLY A 22 -0.74 5.71 -4.23
C GLY A 22 0.34 4.64 -4.08
N LYS A 23 0.22 3.74 -3.10
CA LYS A 23 1.19 2.65 -2.88
C LYS A 23 0.76 1.38 -3.64
N PRO A 24 1.68 0.50 -4.03
CA PRO A 24 1.33 -0.80 -4.60
C PRO A 24 0.49 -1.65 -3.64
N PHE A 25 -0.49 -2.38 -4.18
CA PHE A 25 -1.28 -3.38 -3.45
C PHE A 25 -0.74 -4.79 -3.74
N GLY A 26 -0.49 -5.58 -2.69
CA GLY A 26 0.00 -6.94 -2.81
C GLY A 26 0.94 -7.31 -1.67
N ASN A 27 1.63 -8.44 -1.83
CA ASN A 27 2.61 -8.95 -0.86
C ASN A 27 3.65 -7.86 -0.50
N ASP A 28 3.93 -7.69 0.79
CA ASP A 28 4.86 -6.67 1.30
C ASP A 28 6.23 -6.73 0.63
N SER A 29 6.77 -7.93 0.37
CA SER A 29 8.04 -8.08 -0.34
C SER A 29 7.99 -7.56 -1.78
N TRP A 30 6.88 -7.77 -2.49
CA TRP A 30 6.72 -7.26 -3.85
C TRP A 30 6.45 -5.76 -3.85
N SER A 31 5.64 -5.28 -2.91
CA SER A 31 5.32 -3.88 -2.72
C SER A 31 6.58 -3.08 -2.40
N ASP A 32 7.43 -3.54 -1.47
CA ASP A 32 8.70 -2.89 -1.10
C ASP A 32 9.68 -2.84 -2.28
N ASN A 33 9.83 -3.95 -3.01
CA ASN A 33 10.65 -3.97 -4.23
C ASN A 33 10.14 -3.00 -5.29
N THR A 34 8.83 -2.93 -5.48
CA THR A 34 8.20 -2.01 -6.44
C THR A 34 8.38 -0.55 -6.00
N ILE A 35 8.20 -0.28 -4.70
CA ILE A 35 8.41 1.04 -4.11
C ILE A 35 9.84 1.51 -4.34
N LYS A 36 10.84 0.66 -4.04
CA LYS A 36 12.26 0.97 -4.27
C LYS A 36 12.58 1.15 -5.74
N LYS A 37 12.06 0.28 -6.61
CA LYS A 37 12.31 0.32 -8.05
C LYS A 37 11.77 1.58 -8.72
N PHE A 38 10.62 2.08 -8.28
CA PHE A 38 9.94 3.24 -8.87
C PHE A 38 10.08 4.52 -8.04
N GLY A 39 10.84 4.50 -6.93
CA GLY A 39 11.03 5.67 -6.07
C GLY A 39 9.75 6.14 -5.36
N LEU A 40 8.83 5.22 -5.03
CA LEU A 40 7.53 5.53 -4.42
C LEU A 40 7.58 5.56 -2.88
N GLU A 41 8.76 5.75 -2.29
CA GLU A 41 8.96 5.70 -0.83
C GLU A 41 8.13 6.77 -0.10
N THR A 42 7.82 7.88 -0.78
CA THR A 42 6.95 8.94 -0.30
C THR A 42 5.50 8.47 -0.07
N THR A 43 5.05 7.40 -0.73
CA THR A 43 3.69 6.84 -0.59
C THR A 43 3.53 6.04 0.70
N ILE A 44 4.63 5.48 1.22
CA ILE A 44 4.65 4.75 2.51
C ILE A 44 5.07 5.63 3.68
N SER A 45 5.73 6.75 3.43
CA SER A 45 6.11 7.70 4.47
C SER A 45 4.88 8.27 5.22
N PRO A 46 4.93 8.45 6.55
CA PRO A 46 3.83 9.06 7.30
C PRO A 46 3.54 10.48 6.78
N ARG A 47 2.26 10.78 6.57
CA ARG A 47 1.84 12.10 6.08
C ARG A 47 1.94 13.13 7.20
N GLY A 48 2.53 14.28 6.89
CA GLY A 48 2.68 15.40 7.81
C GLY A 48 4.12 15.58 8.28
N ARG A 49 4.37 16.64 9.05
CA ARG A 49 5.68 16.87 9.65
C ARG A 49 5.92 15.79 10.71
N PRO A 50 7.03 15.02 10.66
CA PRO A 50 7.42 14.15 11.76
C PRO A 50 7.44 14.97 13.05
N LYS A 51 6.74 14.50 14.09
CA LYS A 51 6.78 15.16 15.40
C LYS A 51 8.24 15.12 15.86
N LYS A 52 8.76 16.25 16.36
CA LYS A 52 10.04 16.23 17.08
C LYS A 52 9.84 15.31 18.28
N ASP A 53 10.62 14.23 18.35
CA ASP A 53 10.84 13.52 19.61
C ASP A 53 11.21 14.58 20.66
N THR A 54 10.51 14.53 21.78
CA THR A 54 10.77 15.38 22.96
C THR A 54 11.89 14.75 23.78
#